data_AF-A0A0S3SWK5-F1
#
_entry.id   AF-A0A0S3SWK5-F1
#
_cell.length_a   1.000
_cell.length_b   1.000
_cell.length_c   1.000
_cell.angle_alpha   90.00
_cell.angle_beta   90.00
_cell.angle_gamma   90.00
#
_symmetry.space_group_name_H-M   'P 1'
#
loop_
_entity.id
_entity.type
_entity.pdbx_description
1 polymer ?
#
loop_
_entity_poly.entity_id
_entity_poly.type
_entity_poly.pdbx_seq_one_letter_code
_entity_poly.pdbx_strand_id
1 'polypeptide(L)'
;MVIATMTWRNKAVPEEKALGINAFDAGKTMCRLISLYHSLSDQEIAKLHHKVIKSKGITYLNSQHECFLLNLASAERLEELDTAADAVSRLGRKCSDSSLGRFDLVYADLKLGLIDLRKLGYGCRNSLKMISKMEKLVSSTRSLYTAMESMAKLEISEKKRQRLKTNDYNNFTKKNLEYLDEEIECCRKQVQHYKEVSLWNQTLDKTVGMMAK
;
A
#
# COMPACT_ATOMS: atom_id res chain seq x y z
N MET A 1 33.06 -20.22 -48.33
CA MET A 1 32.79 -20.31 -46.88
C MET A 1 32.07 -19.05 -46.46
N VAL A 2 30.78 -19.14 -46.13
CA VAL A 2 29.93 -18.01 -45.74
C VAL A 2 30.13 -17.73 -44.25
N ILE A 3 30.56 -16.53 -43.91
CA ILE A 3 30.74 -16.09 -42.51
C ILE A 3 29.36 -15.63 -42.02
N ALA A 4 28.75 -16.41 -41.12
CA ALA A 4 27.50 -16.07 -40.49
C ALA A 4 27.73 -14.99 -39.42
N THR A 5 27.25 -13.77 -39.66
CA THR A 5 27.19 -12.72 -38.65
C THR A 5 26.02 -13.00 -37.70
N MET A 6 26.32 -13.51 -36.50
CA MET A 6 25.36 -13.60 -35.40
C MET A 6 25.01 -12.19 -34.92
N THR A 7 23.84 -11.70 -35.32
CA THR A 7 23.24 -10.50 -34.77
C THR A 7 22.68 -10.81 -33.38
N TRP A 8 23.31 -10.23 -32.36
CA TRP A 8 22.80 -10.27 -30.99
C TRP A 8 21.46 -9.55 -30.94
N ARG A 9 20.38 -10.34 -30.85
CA ARG A 9 19.04 -9.82 -30.58
C ARG A 9 19.03 -9.33 -29.13
N ASN A 10 19.17 -8.02 -28.94
CA ASN A 10 18.86 -7.37 -27.67
C ASN A 10 17.43 -7.78 -27.27
N LYS A 11 17.29 -8.64 -26.25
CA LYS A 11 16.00 -8.85 -25.59
C LYS A 11 15.61 -7.51 -25.00
N ALA A 12 14.55 -6.90 -25.53
CA ALA A 12 13.91 -5.75 -24.90
C ALA A 12 13.59 -6.15 -23.45
N VAL A 13 14.21 -5.45 -22.50
CA VAL A 13 13.84 -5.54 -21.08
C VAL A 13 12.36 -5.14 -21.02
N PRO A 14 11.47 -5.99 -20.46
CA PRO A 14 10.07 -5.62 -20.32
C PRO A 14 9.98 -4.30 -19.56
N GLU A 15 9.28 -3.32 -20.14
CA GLU A 15 9.05 -2.03 -19.50
C GLU A 15 8.36 -2.30 -18.15
N GLU A 16 9.04 -2.00 -17.03
CA GLU A 16 8.49 -2.25 -15.69
C GLU A 16 7.22 -1.41 -15.52
N LYS A 17 6.07 -2.10 -15.53
CA LYS A 17 4.77 -1.44 -15.50
C LYS A 17 4.58 -0.75 -14.15
N ALA A 18 4.33 0.56 -14.19
CA ALA A 18 3.94 1.32 -13.01
C ALA A 18 2.65 0.73 -12.39
N LEU A 19 2.51 0.83 -11.06
CA LEU A 19 1.35 0.30 -10.34
C LEU A 19 0.02 0.91 -10.81
N GLY A 20 0.01 2.20 -11.12
CA GLY A 20 -1.21 2.92 -11.49
C GLY A 20 -2.29 2.76 -10.42
N ILE A 21 -3.49 2.31 -10.82
CA ILE A 21 -4.61 2.11 -9.89
C ILE A 21 -4.33 1.09 -8.78
N ASN A 22 -3.45 0.10 -9.01
CA ASN A 22 -3.06 -0.88 -8.00
C ASN A 22 -2.29 -0.24 -6.83
N ALA A 23 -1.86 1.02 -6.96
CA ALA A 23 -1.22 1.78 -5.89
C ALA A 23 -2.09 1.87 -4.63
N PHE A 24 -3.41 1.92 -4.77
CA PHE A 24 -4.30 1.99 -3.62
C PHE A 24 -4.42 0.65 -2.88
N ASP A 25 -4.49 -0.47 -3.62
CA ASP A 25 -4.47 -1.82 -3.03
C ASP A 25 -3.12 -2.12 -2.38
N ALA A 26 -2.01 -1.75 -3.03
CA ALA A 26 -0.68 -1.84 -2.46
C ALA A 26 -0.55 -0.96 -1.22
N GLY A 27 -1.02 0.29 -1.26
CA GLY A 27 -1.01 1.21 -0.12
C GLY A 27 -1.81 0.66 1.07
N LYS A 28 -2.99 0.06 0.83
CA LYS A 28 -3.78 -0.61 1.86
C LYS A 28 -3.03 -1.78 2.50
N THR A 29 -2.32 -2.56 1.68
CA THR A 29 -1.51 -3.69 2.15
C THR A 29 -0.32 -3.20 2.97
N MET A 30 0.37 -2.15 2.51
CA MET A 30 1.45 -1.50 3.27
C MET A 30 0.96 -0.98 4.62
N CYS A 31 -0.22 -0.32 4.68
CA CYS A 31 -0.80 0.14 5.95
C CYS A 31 -0.97 -1.00 6.96
N ARG A 32 -1.46 -2.16 6.51
CA ARG A 32 -1.64 -3.33 7.39
C ARG A 32 -0.31 -3.84 7.92
N LEU A 33 0.70 -3.97 7.05
CA LEU A 33 2.05 -4.39 7.45
C LEU A 33 2.70 -3.41 8.42
N ILE A 34 2.56 -2.10 8.19
CA ILE A 34 3.06 -1.05 9.09
C ILE A 34 2.36 -1.13 10.45
N SER A 35 1.03 -1.28 10.48
CA SER A 35 0.27 -1.42 11.73
C SER A 35 0.66 -2.67 12.50
N LEU A 36 0.82 -3.80 11.82
CA LEU A 36 1.32 -5.04 12.41
C LEU A 36 2.70 -4.84 13.03
N TYR A 37 3.63 -4.23 12.29
CA TYR A 37 4.97 -3.95 12.77
C TYR A 37 4.96 -3.10 14.05
N HIS A 38 4.21 -2.00 14.07
CA HIS A 38 4.12 -1.12 15.25
C HIS A 38 3.40 -1.78 16.44
N SER A 39 2.46 -2.69 16.17
CA SER A 39 1.76 -3.44 17.22
C SER A 39 2.67 -4.40 18.00
N LEU A 40 3.82 -4.76 17.43
CA LEU A 40 4.84 -5.61 18.04
C LEU A 40 5.91 -4.81 18.80
N SER A 41 5.73 -3.50 18.97
CA SER A 41 6.63 -2.68 19.79
C SER A 41 6.55 -3.08 21.27
N ASP A 42 7.66 -2.92 21.99
CA ASP A 42 7.72 -3.21 23.44
C ASP A 42 6.63 -2.46 24.22
N GLN A 43 6.31 -1.23 23.80
CA GLN A 43 5.24 -0.43 24.40
C GLN A 43 3.85 -1.07 24.21
N GLU A 44 3.53 -1.51 22.99
CA GLU A 44 2.23 -2.14 22.72
C GLU A 44 2.14 -3.53 23.34
N ILE A 45 3.24 -4.30 23.38
CA ILE A 45 3.31 -5.59 24.09
C ILE A 45 3.11 -5.39 25.60
N ALA A 46 3.80 -4.43 26.20
CA ALA A 46 3.64 -4.11 27.63
C ALA A 46 2.21 -3.64 27.94
N LYS A 47 1.60 -2.86 27.06
CA LYS A 47 0.20 -2.44 27.17
C LYS A 47 -0.76 -3.63 27.06
N LEU A 48 -0.52 -4.57 26.14
CA LEU A 48 -1.30 -5.80 26.04
C LEU A 48 -1.25 -6.58 27.37
N HIS A 49 -0.05 -6.81 27.89
CA HIS A 49 0.20 -7.63 29.09
C HIS A 49 -0.31 -6.97 30.38
N HIS A 50 -0.14 -5.65 30.53
CA HIS A 50 -0.43 -4.96 31.79
C HIS A 50 -1.76 -4.23 31.83
N LYS A 51 -2.34 -3.89 30.68
CA LYS A 51 -3.61 -3.12 30.61
C LYS A 51 -4.73 -3.91 29.97
N VAL A 52 -4.53 -4.45 28.77
CA VAL A 52 -5.62 -5.07 27.99
C VAL A 52 -6.05 -6.41 28.60
N ILE A 53 -5.10 -7.32 28.81
CA ILE A 53 -5.36 -8.65 29.38
C ILE A 53 -5.90 -8.58 30.81
N LYS A 54 -5.42 -7.61 31.59
CA LYS A 54 -5.85 -7.39 32.98
C LYS A 54 -7.15 -6.59 33.10
N SER A 55 -7.76 -6.21 31.98
CA SER A 55 -9.02 -5.46 32.02
C SER A 55 -10.17 -6.36 32.44
N LYS A 56 -11.04 -5.84 33.32
CA LYS A 56 -12.19 -6.59 33.85
C LYS A 56 -13.09 -7.15 32.74
N GLY A 57 -13.26 -6.41 31.65
CA GLY A 57 -14.08 -6.82 30.51
C GLY A 57 -13.52 -8.07 29.82
N ILE A 58 -12.21 -8.10 29.53
CA ILE A 58 -11.56 -9.25 28.89
C ILE A 58 -11.54 -10.46 29.82
N THR A 59 -11.23 -10.23 31.11
CA THR A 59 -11.23 -11.30 32.12
C THR A 59 -12.60 -11.93 32.31
N TYR A 60 -13.67 -11.13 32.22
CA TYR A 60 -15.06 -11.58 32.37
C TYR A 60 -15.63 -12.24 31.11
N LEU A 61 -15.37 -11.68 29.93
CA LEU A 61 -15.98 -12.15 28.68
C LEU A 61 -15.19 -13.25 27.97
N ASN A 62 -13.86 -13.31 28.15
CA ASN A 62 -13.00 -14.19 27.38
C ASN A 62 -12.37 -15.27 28.26
N SER A 63 -11.47 -14.90 29.18
CA SER A 63 -10.76 -15.85 30.04
C SER A 63 -9.99 -15.15 31.15
N GLN A 64 -9.78 -15.84 32.27
CA GLN A 64 -8.88 -15.37 33.35
C GLN A 64 -7.43 -15.85 33.14
N HIS A 65 -7.20 -16.80 32.23
CA HIS A 65 -5.88 -17.37 32.01
C HIS A 65 -5.07 -16.49 31.04
N GLU A 66 -4.04 -15.83 31.56
CA GLU A 66 -3.17 -14.93 30.79
C GLU A 66 -2.51 -15.64 29.59
N CYS A 67 -2.01 -16.86 29.76
CA CYS A 67 -1.42 -17.63 28.67
C CYS A 67 -2.42 -17.88 27.52
N PHE A 68 -3.69 -18.14 27.84
CA PHE A 68 -4.73 -18.32 26.82
C PHE A 68 -4.98 -17.02 26.06
N LEU A 69 -5.08 -15.89 26.76
CA LEU A 69 -5.32 -14.58 26.14
C LEU A 69 -4.14 -14.12 25.27
N LEU A 70 -2.90 -14.41 25.69
CA LEU A 70 -1.70 -14.14 24.88
C LEU A 70 -1.66 -15.01 23.61
N ASN A 71 -2.01 -16.29 23.72
CA ASN A 71 -2.11 -17.17 22.57
C ASN A 71 -3.21 -16.73 21.61
N LEU A 72 -4.36 -16.30 22.13
CA LEU A 72 -5.45 -15.77 21.32
C LEU A 72 -5.02 -14.50 20.57
N ALA A 73 -4.43 -13.52 21.26
CA ALA A 73 -3.93 -12.30 20.63
C ALA A 73 -2.86 -12.59 19.57
N SER A 74 -1.97 -13.57 19.84
CA SER A 74 -0.95 -14.00 18.88
C SER A 74 -1.56 -14.65 17.64
N ALA A 75 -2.58 -15.50 17.81
CA ALA A 75 -3.31 -16.12 16.71
C ALA A 75 -4.01 -15.07 15.84
N GLU A 76 -4.66 -14.07 16.44
CA GLU A 76 -5.30 -12.97 15.72
C GLU A 76 -4.28 -12.14 14.91
N ARG A 77 -3.09 -11.86 15.48
CA ARG A 77 -2.03 -11.15 14.74
C ARG A 77 -1.48 -11.98 13.58
N LEU A 78 -1.36 -13.30 13.76
CA LEU A 78 -0.94 -14.21 12.70
C LEU A 78 -1.96 -14.29 11.57
N GLU A 79 -3.26 -14.28 11.87
CA GLU A 79 -4.33 -14.24 10.86
C GLU A 79 -4.30 -12.93 10.05
N GLU A 80 -4.06 -11.80 10.71
CA GLU A 80 -3.89 -10.52 10.03
C GLU A 80 -2.63 -10.51 9.14
N LEU A 81 -1.53 -11.12 9.60
CA LEU A 81 -0.32 -11.31 8.80
C LEU A 81 -0.58 -12.23 7.60
N ASP A 82 -1.31 -13.33 7.77
CA ASP A 82 -1.69 -14.24 6.69
C ASP A 82 -2.50 -13.51 5.62
N THR A 83 -3.45 -12.67 6.03
CA THR A 83 -4.25 -11.86 5.12
C THR A 83 -3.39 -10.84 4.35
N ALA A 84 -2.41 -10.24 5.01
CA ALA A 84 -1.45 -9.35 4.35
C ALA A 84 -0.55 -10.11 3.38
N ALA A 85 -0.06 -11.29 3.77
CA ALA A 85 0.78 -12.15 2.95
C ALA A 85 0.04 -12.64 1.69
N ASP A 86 -1.25 -12.99 1.77
CA ASP A 86 -2.05 -13.33 0.58
C ASP A 86 -2.16 -12.12 -0.36
N ALA A 87 -2.41 -10.93 0.17
CA ALA A 87 -2.47 -9.71 -0.65
C ALA A 87 -1.13 -9.44 -1.36
N VAL A 88 0.00 -9.59 -0.66
CA VAL A 88 1.35 -9.49 -1.24
C VAL A 88 1.56 -10.57 -2.29
N SER A 89 1.17 -11.82 -2.04
CA SER A 89 1.27 -12.93 -2.99
C SER A 89 0.49 -12.66 -4.27
N ARG A 90 -0.73 -12.12 -4.14
CA ARG A 90 -1.59 -11.75 -5.28
C ARG A 90 -0.97 -10.65 -6.14
N LEU A 91 -0.28 -9.70 -5.54
CA LEU A 91 0.49 -8.68 -6.26
C LEU A 91 1.77 -9.28 -6.86
N GLY A 92 2.46 -10.16 -6.11
CA GLY A 92 3.69 -10.85 -6.50
C GLY A 92 3.53 -11.69 -7.76
N ARG A 93 2.40 -12.39 -7.92
CA ARG A 93 2.10 -13.16 -9.15
C ARG A 93 2.06 -12.33 -10.43
N LYS A 94 1.94 -11.01 -10.34
CA LYS A 94 1.97 -10.09 -11.49
C LYS A 94 3.35 -9.45 -11.71
N CYS A 95 4.32 -9.72 -10.84
CA CYS A 95 5.68 -9.19 -10.94
C CYS A 95 6.46 -9.84 -12.08
N SER A 96 7.46 -9.13 -12.59
CA SER A 96 8.37 -9.67 -13.60
C SER A 96 9.43 -10.57 -12.96
N ASP A 97 9.82 -10.25 -11.72
CA ASP A 97 10.70 -11.08 -10.90
C ASP A 97 9.98 -12.35 -10.42
N SER A 98 10.40 -13.49 -10.96
CA SER A 98 9.89 -14.82 -10.61
C SER A 98 10.04 -15.21 -9.14
N SER A 99 10.99 -14.59 -8.41
CA SER A 99 11.17 -14.84 -6.98
C SER A 99 10.03 -14.23 -6.15
N LEU A 100 9.56 -13.04 -6.54
CA LEU A 100 8.41 -12.37 -5.92
C LEU A 100 7.10 -13.09 -6.24
N GLY A 101 7.02 -13.72 -7.41
CA GLY A 101 5.88 -14.56 -7.82
C GLY A 101 5.69 -15.83 -6.98
N ARG A 102 6.72 -16.27 -6.25
CA ARG A 102 6.72 -17.46 -5.37
C ARG A 102 6.76 -17.12 -3.88
N PHE A 103 6.43 -15.87 -3.53
CA PHE A 103 6.42 -15.41 -2.15
C PHE A 103 5.50 -16.26 -1.24
N ASP A 104 4.39 -16.75 -1.77
CA ASP A 104 3.45 -17.65 -1.09
C ASP A 104 4.12 -18.95 -0.60
N LEU A 105 4.96 -19.56 -1.44
CA LEU A 105 5.71 -20.77 -1.08
C LEU A 105 6.71 -20.48 0.04
N VAL A 106 7.46 -19.39 -0.07
CA VAL A 106 8.45 -18.99 0.94
C VAL A 106 7.77 -18.68 2.28
N TYR A 107 6.63 -18.00 2.24
CA TYR A 107 5.84 -17.70 3.43
C TYR A 107 5.27 -18.97 4.08
N ALA A 108 4.79 -19.93 3.30
CA ALA A 108 4.32 -21.21 3.81
C ALA A 108 5.43 -22.02 4.49
N ASP A 109 6.60 -22.12 3.84
CA ASP A 109 7.77 -22.80 4.41
C ASP A 109 8.27 -22.12 5.70
N LEU A 110 8.19 -20.79 5.76
CA LEU A 110 8.48 -20.02 6.97
C LEU A 110 7.51 -20.36 8.10
N LYS A 111 6.20 -20.44 7.83
CA LYS A 111 5.19 -20.84 8.82
C LYS A 111 5.40 -22.25 9.35
N LEU A 112 5.89 -23.16 8.51
CA LEU A 112 6.22 -24.53 8.89
C LEU A 112 7.56 -24.65 9.64
N GLY A 113 8.31 -23.54 9.79
CA GLY A 113 9.62 -23.54 10.45
C GLY A 113 10.73 -24.19 9.63
N LEU A 114 10.52 -24.40 8.33
CA LEU A 114 11.51 -24.98 7.42
C LEU A 114 12.62 -23.98 7.05
N ILE A 115 12.33 -22.68 7.19
CA ILE A 115 13.26 -21.60 6.89
C ILE A 115 13.64 -20.87 8.17
N ASP A 116 14.95 -20.78 8.43
CA ASP A 116 15.50 -20.00 9.54
C ASP A 116 15.63 -18.51 9.15
N LEU A 117 14.78 -17.67 9.75
CA LEU A 117 14.80 -16.21 9.58
C LEU A 117 16.17 -15.58 9.88
N ARG A 118 16.94 -16.15 10.81
CA ARG A 118 18.27 -15.60 11.16
C ARG A 118 19.26 -15.75 10.01
N LYS A 119 19.10 -16.79 9.18
CA LYS A 119 19.95 -17.03 8.00
C LYS A 119 19.58 -16.17 6.79
N LEU A 120 18.36 -15.65 6.78
CA LEU A 120 17.85 -14.81 5.68
C LEU A 120 18.33 -13.35 5.74
N GLY A 121 19.07 -12.95 6.79
CA GLY A 121 19.63 -11.60 6.89
C GLY A 121 18.58 -10.49 7.08
N TYR A 122 17.34 -10.85 7.41
CA TYR A 122 16.27 -9.92 7.78
C TYR A 122 16.55 -9.32 9.17
N GLY A 123 17.52 -8.41 9.25
CA GLY A 123 17.87 -7.70 10.47
C GLY A 123 16.93 -6.52 10.77
N CYS A 124 16.70 -6.26 12.06
CA CYS A 124 15.85 -5.17 12.57
C CYS A 124 16.17 -3.78 11.96
N ARG A 125 17.43 -3.50 11.64
CA ARG A 125 17.84 -2.22 11.04
C ARG A 125 17.37 -2.04 9.60
N ASN A 126 17.23 -3.14 8.85
CA ASN A 126 16.72 -3.10 7.49
C ASN A 126 15.20 -2.97 7.50
N SER A 127 14.50 -3.74 8.34
CA SER A 127 13.04 -3.64 8.46
C SER A 127 12.59 -2.24 8.89
N LEU A 128 13.25 -1.59 9.85
CA LEU A 128 12.96 -0.19 10.22
C LEU A 128 13.05 0.79 9.03
N LYS A 129 14.09 0.67 8.20
CA LYS A 129 14.25 1.50 7.01
C LYS A 129 13.16 1.22 5.97
N MET A 130 12.74 -0.03 5.85
CA MET A 130 11.68 -0.45 4.92
C MET A 130 10.32 0.09 5.37
N ILE A 131 9.98 -0.06 6.65
CA ILE A 131 8.76 0.49 7.24
C ILE A 131 8.71 2.01 7.04
N SER A 132 9.80 2.73 7.34
CA SER A 132 9.83 4.19 7.14
C SER A 132 9.65 4.60 5.67
N LYS A 133 10.16 3.81 4.72
CA LYS A 133 9.91 4.05 3.29
C LYS A 133 8.45 3.79 2.92
N MET A 134 7.87 2.71 3.43
CA MET A 134 6.46 2.38 3.20
C MET A 134 5.55 3.46 3.79
N GLU A 135 5.85 3.99 4.97
CA GLU A 135 5.09 5.10 5.60
C GLU A 135 5.08 6.36 4.73
N LYS A 136 6.24 6.73 4.15
CA LYS A 136 6.34 7.87 3.22
C LYS A 136 5.48 7.64 1.97
N LEU A 137 5.59 6.46 1.37
CA LEU A 137 4.82 6.09 0.18
C LEU A 137 3.32 6.04 0.45
N VAL A 138 2.90 5.47 1.57
CA VAL A 138 1.51 5.45 2.04
C VAL A 138 1.00 6.87 2.24
N SER A 139 1.78 7.75 2.87
CA SER A 139 1.41 9.15 3.08
C SER A 139 1.20 9.88 1.75
N SER A 140 2.14 9.77 0.81
CA SER A 140 1.99 10.36 -0.53
C SER A 140 0.81 9.78 -1.29
N THR A 141 0.54 8.47 -1.16
CA THR A 141 -0.60 7.81 -1.80
C THR A 141 -1.94 8.23 -1.17
N ARG A 142 -1.97 8.51 0.13
CA ARG A 142 -3.13 9.10 0.79
C ARG A 142 -3.38 10.52 0.29
N SER A 143 -2.34 11.34 0.15
CA SER A 143 -2.48 12.68 -0.44
C SER A 143 -3.00 12.62 -1.87
N LEU A 144 -2.54 11.64 -2.67
CA LEU A 144 -3.09 11.39 -4.00
C LEU A 144 -4.59 11.06 -3.94
N TYR A 145 -5.01 10.18 -3.03
CA TYR A 145 -6.41 9.81 -2.86
C TYR A 145 -7.28 11.03 -2.54
N THR A 146 -6.87 11.85 -1.57
CA THR A 146 -7.60 13.08 -1.20
C THR A 146 -7.64 14.10 -2.33
N ALA A 147 -6.53 14.27 -3.08
CA ALA A 147 -6.50 15.17 -4.23
C ALA A 147 -7.44 14.70 -5.36
N MET A 148 -7.49 13.39 -5.64
CA MET A 148 -8.43 12.82 -6.60
C MET A 148 -9.89 12.97 -6.14
N GLU A 149 -10.18 12.81 -4.84
CA GLU A 149 -11.52 13.02 -4.30
C GLU A 149 -11.97 14.48 -4.43
N SER A 150 -11.07 15.43 -4.15
CA SER A 150 -11.33 16.86 -4.34
C SER A 150 -11.59 17.20 -5.82
N MET A 151 -10.79 16.66 -6.73
CA MET A 151 -11.00 16.81 -8.18
C MET A 151 -12.36 16.26 -8.62
N ALA A 152 -12.75 15.08 -8.14
CA ALA A 152 -14.04 14.48 -8.47
C ALA A 152 -15.22 15.35 -8.00
N LYS A 153 -15.11 15.97 -6.82
CA LYS A 153 -16.13 16.91 -6.31
C LYS A 153 -16.23 18.17 -7.18
N LEU A 154 -15.10 18.72 -7.64
CA LEU A 154 -15.06 19.87 -8.54
C LEU A 154 -15.63 19.55 -9.93
N GLU A 155 -15.34 18.38 -10.50
CA GLU A 155 -15.93 17.96 -11.77
C GLU A 155 -17.45 17.81 -11.70
N ILE A 156 -17.98 17.31 -10.57
CA ILE A 156 -19.43 17.21 -10.35
C ILE A 156 -20.07 18.60 -10.27
N SER A 157 -19.44 19.54 -9.54
CA SER A 157 -19.95 20.91 -9.43
C SER A 157 -19.91 21.64 -10.78
N GLU A 158 -18.85 21.43 -11.57
CA GLU A 158 -18.72 21.95 -12.92
C GLU A 158 -19.83 21.42 -13.84
N LYS A 159 -20.05 20.09 -13.87
CA LYS A 159 -21.10 19.45 -14.68
C LYS A 159 -22.50 19.91 -14.30
N LYS A 160 -22.79 20.03 -12.99
CA LYS A 160 -24.08 20.54 -12.49
C LYS A 160 -24.30 21.98 -12.99
N ARG A 161 -23.27 22.80 -12.98
CA ARG A 161 -23.32 24.19 -13.42
C ARG A 161 -23.41 24.34 -14.94
N GLN A 162 -22.72 23.50 -15.71
CA GLN A 162 -22.85 23.46 -17.17
C GLN A 162 -24.30 23.15 -17.57
N ARG A 163 -24.97 22.21 -16.89
CA ARG A 163 -26.40 21.92 -17.11
C ARG A 163 -27.32 23.11 -16.79
N LEU A 164 -27.00 23.89 -15.76
CA LEU A 164 -27.77 25.09 -15.40
C LEU A 164 -27.59 26.21 -16.44
N LYS A 165 -26.38 26.38 -17.00
CA LYS A 165 -26.13 27.35 -18.09
C LYS A 165 -26.90 27.05 -19.37
N THR A 166 -27.19 25.78 -19.66
CA THR A 166 -28.01 25.41 -20.83
C THR A 166 -29.49 25.76 -20.61
N ASN A 167 -29.92 25.97 -19.36
CA ASN A 167 -31.32 26.19 -18.99
C ASN A 167 -31.64 27.67 -18.67
N ASP A 168 -30.67 28.47 -18.21
CA ASP A 168 -30.83 29.91 -17.93
C ASP A 168 -29.74 30.74 -18.64
N TYR A 169 -30.15 31.61 -19.57
CA TYR A 169 -29.26 32.40 -20.44
C TYR A 169 -28.65 33.64 -19.77
N ASN A 170 -28.71 33.78 -18.44
CA ASN A 170 -28.40 35.06 -17.77
C ASN A 170 -27.32 34.98 -16.68
N ASN A 171 -26.25 35.76 -16.90
CA ASN A 171 -25.41 36.43 -15.89
C ASN A 171 -24.62 35.60 -14.87
N PHE A 172 -24.02 34.48 -15.26
CA PHE A 172 -22.80 34.04 -14.57
C PHE A 172 -21.63 34.93 -15.02
N THR A 173 -21.13 35.80 -14.13
CA THR A 173 -19.97 36.66 -14.39
C THR A 173 -18.79 35.81 -14.88
N LYS A 174 -18.23 36.18 -16.05
CA LYS A 174 -17.05 35.58 -16.68
C LYS A 174 -15.91 35.29 -15.69
N LYS A 175 -15.75 36.17 -14.69
CA LYS A 175 -14.77 36.07 -13.60
C LYS A 175 -14.95 34.84 -12.69
N ASN A 176 -16.18 34.42 -12.40
CA ASN A 176 -16.45 33.18 -11.63
C ASN A 176 -16.17 31.92 -12.45
N LEU A 177 -16.15 32.05 -13.78
CA LEU A 177 -15.83 30.98 -14.71
C LEU A 177 -14.32 30.77 -14.79
N GLU A 178 -13.58 31.86 -15.00
CA GLU A 178 -12.11 31.88 -15.00
C GLU A 178 -11.54 31.37 -13.68
N TYR A 179 -12.09 31.79 -12.52
CA TYR A 179 -11.65 31.29 -11.21
C TYR A 179 -11.80 29.78 -11.05
N LEU A 180 -12.92 29.20 -11.50
CA LEU A 180 -13.15 27.75 -11.42
C LEU A 180 -12.24 26.98 -12.37
N ASP A 181 -12.00 27.50 -13.56
CA ASP A 181 -11.09 26.89 -14.53
C ASP A 181 -9.64 26.89 -13.98
N GLU A 182 -9.23 27.98 -13.32
CA GLU A 182 -7.95 28.07 -12.61
C GLU A 182 -7.87 27.07 -11.44
N GLU A 183 -8.94 26.91 -10.67
CA GLU A 183 -9.01 25.95 -9.55
C GLU A 183 -8.91 24.49 -10.05
N ILE A 184 -9.63 24.15 -11.12
CA ILE A 184 -9.55 22.83 -11.75
C ILE A 184 -8.13 22.56 -12.26
N GLU A 185 -7.50 23.53 -12.91
CA GLU A 185 -6.15 23.38 -13.43
C GLU A 185 -5.11 23.24 -12.31
N CYS A 186 -5.29 23.97 -11.20
CA CYS A 186 -4.49 23.79 -9.99
C CYS A 186 -4.63 22.36 -9.43
N CYS A 187 -5.86 21.86 -9.30
CA CYS A 187 -6.12 20.49 -8.84
C CYS A 187 -5.53 19.43 -9.78
N ARG A 188 -5.54 19.65 -11.11
CA ARG A 188 -4.88 18.77 -12.09
C ARG A 188 -3.38 18.67 -11.85
N LYS A 189 -2.73 19.81 -11.66
CA LYS A 189 -1.29 19.86 -11.35
C LYS A 189 -0.97 19.16 -10.03
N GLN A 190 -1.82 19.32 -9.00
CA GLN A 190 -1.66 18.62 -7.72
C GLN A 190 -1.80 17.10 -7.87
N VAL A 191 -2.83 16.62 -8.57
CA VAL A 191 -3.01 15.18 -8.82
C VAL A 191 -1.83 14.62 -9.60
N GLN A 192 -1.34 15.33 -10.61
CA GLN A 192 -0.17 14.91 -11.38
C GLN A 192 1.08 14.82 -10.49
N HIS A 193 1.35 15.84 -9.69
CA HIS A 193 2.45 15.82 -8.73
C HIS A 193 2.35 14.64 -7.76
N TYR A 194 1.17 14.39 -7.18
CA TYR A 194 0.99 13.27 -6.25
C TYR A 194 1.07 11.91 -6.94
N LYS A 195 0.73 11.78 -8.22
CA LYS A 195 0.99 10.54 -8.98
C LYS A 195 2.48 10.26 -9.08
N GLU A 196 3.30 11.29 -9.30
CA GLU A 196 4.75 11.16 -9.44
C GLU A 196 5.44 10.73 -8.14
N VAL A 197 5.01 11.27 -6.99
CA VAL A 197 5.66 11.01 -5.69
C VAL A 197 5.07 9.83 -4.91
N SER A 198 3.91 9.30 -5.31
CA SER A 198 3.22 8.20 -4.60
C SER A 198 3.55 6.81 -5.17
N LEU A 199 2.85 5.79 -4.64
CA LEU A 199 2.90 4.43 -5.18
C LEU A 199 2.43 4.34 -6.64
N TRP A 200 1.67 5.32 -7.15
CA TRP A 200 1.14 5.31 -8.51
C TRP A 200 2.23 5.14 -9.58
N ASN A 201 3.37 5.81 -9.39
CA ASN A 201 4.52 5.76 -10.30
C ASN A 201 5.63 4.82 -9.82
N GLN A 202 5.41 4.02 -8.78
CA GLN A 202 6.35 2.96 -8.41
C GLN A 202 6.15 1.74 -9.32
N THR A 203 7.19 0.93 -9.45
CA THR A 203 7.10 -0.35 -10.17
C THR A 203 6.55 -1.42 -9.24
N LEU A 204 5.84 -2.38 -9.83
CA LEU A 204 5.20 -3.46 -9.08
C LEU A 204 6.22 -4.28 -8.29
N ASP A 205 7.29 -4.70 -8.95
CA ASP A 205 8.37 -5.53 -8.39
C ASP A 205 9.04 -4.83 -7.20
N LYS A 206 9.35 -3.54 -7.33
CA LYS A 206 9.91 -2.75 -6.24
C LYS A 206 8.97 -2.68 -5.04
N THR A 207 7.69 -2.44 -5.28
CA THR A 207 6.66 -2.34 -4.23
C THR A 207 6.43 -3.67 -3.52
N VAL A 208 6.28 -4.77 -4.27
CA VAL A 208 6.12 -6.11 -3.70
C VAL A 208 7.39 -6.53 -2.97
N GLY A 209 8.56 -6.27 -3.55
CA GLY A 209 9.84 -6.53 -2.92
C GLY A 209 10.07 -5.73 -1.63
N MET A 210 9.37 -4.60 -1.44
CA MET A 210 9.36 -3.88 -0.16
C MET A 210 8.45 -4.52 0.90
N MET A 211 7.36 -5.17 0.48
CA MET A 211 6.39 -5.79 1.39
C MET A 211 6.72 -7.26 1.71
N ALA A 212 7.41 -7.95 0.82
CA ALA A 212 7.79 -9.36 0.95
C ALA A 212 9.04 -9.58 1.81
N LYS A 213 9.69 -8.50 2.29
CA LYS A 213 10.96 -8.49 3.00
C LYS A 213 10.81 -7.80 4.35
#